data_AF-A0A523NGX9-F1
#
_entry.id   AF-A0A523NGX9-F1
#
_cell.length_a   1.000
_cell.length_b   1.000
_cell.length_c   1.000
_cell.angle_alpha   90.00
_cell.angle_beta   90.00
_cell.angle_gamma   90.00
#
_symmetry.space_group_name_H-M   'P 1'
#
loop_
_entity.id
_entity.type
_entity.pdbx_description
1 polymer ?
#
loop_
_entity_poly.entity_id
_entity_poly.type
_entity_poly.pdbx_seq_one_letter_code
_entity_poly.pdbx_strand_id
1 'polypeptide(L)'
;MLTNRQPRHPGGLRALNEIATAAGVGMVLEERAFPIPGPVEAACEMLGLDQLYVANEGVLVALIAADAAEQALEVMRAHPSHT
;
A
#
# COMPACT_ATOMS: atom_id res chain seq x y z
N MET A 1 -15.54 2.55 26.08
CA MET A 1 -14.25 1.87 26.28
C MET A 1 -13.31 2.34 25.18
N LEU A 2 -12.49 3.36 25.44
CA LEU A 2 -11.54 3.91 24.47
C LEU A 2 -10.30 3.01 24.45
N THR A 3 -10.07 2.28 23.35
CA THR A 3 -8.77 1.61 23.16
C THR A 3 -7.95 2.48 22.23
N ASN A 4 -7.12 3.34 22.81
CA ASN A 4 -5.98 3.94 22.14
C ASN A 4 -5.04 2.80 21.73
N ARG A 5 -4.98 2.49 20.43
CA ARG A 5 -3.90 1.68 19.86
C ARG A 5 -2.99 2.62 19.10
N GLN A 6 -1.82 2.87 19.68
CA GLN A 6 -0.66 3.37 18.95
C GLN A 6 -0.49 2.50 17.68
N PRO A 7 -0.55 3.07 16.47
CA PRO A 7 -0.37 2.28 15.28
C PRO A 7 1.12 2.02 15.13
N ARG A 8 1.56 0.79 15.45
CA ARG A 8 2.72 0.24 14.75
C ARG A 8 2.39 0.36 13.27
N HIS A 9 3.14 1.18 12.52
CA HIS A 9 2.87 1.51 11.12
C HIS A 9 2.48 0.24 10.35
N PRO A 10 1.19 0.02 10.05
CA PRO A 10 0.80 -1.17 9.32
C PRO A 10 1.39 -1.06 7.91
N GLY A 11 2.12 -2.08 7.46
CA GLY A 11 2.47 -2.21 6.04
C GLY A 11 1.22 -2.14 5.15
N GLY A 12 1.41 -1.84 3.86
CA GLY A 12 0.30 -1.51 2.94
C GLY A 12 -0.81 -2.57 2.87
N LEU A 13 -0.44 -3.86 2.93
CA LEU A 13 -1.42 -4.95 2.93
C LEU A 13 -2.31 -5.00 4.17
N ARG A 14 -1.77 -4.64 5.34
CA ARG A 14 -2.54 -4.66 6.58
C ARG A 14 -3.64 -3.59 6.55
N ALA A 15 -3.35 -2.41 6.00
CA ALA A 15 -4.34 -1.36 5.80
C ALA A 15 -5.44 -1.79 4.82
N LEU A 16 -5.08 -2.41 3.69
CA LEU A 16 -6.06 -2.95 2.72
C LEU A 16 -6.96 -4.01 3.34
N ASN A 17 -6.41 -4.90 4.16
CA ASN A 17 -7.18 -5.94 4.84
C ASN A 17 -8.17 -5.34 5.87
N GLU A 18 -7.74 -4.32 6.62
CA GLU A 18 -8.63 -3.60 7.54
C GLU A 18 -9.80 -2.93 6.78
N ILE A 19 -9.53 -2.32 5.62
CA ILE A 19 -10.57 -1.71 4.78
C ILE A 19 -11.52 -2.77 4.19
N ALA A 20 -10.97 -3.86 3.63
CA ALA A 20 -11.76 -4.96 3.07
C ALA A 20 -12.71 -5.57 4.10
N THR A 21 -12.18 -5.83 5.31
CA THR A 21 -12.95 -6.36 6.43
C THR A 21 -14.05 -5.39 6.85
N ALA A 22 -13.74 -4.10 7.01
CA ALA A 22 -14.72 -3.09 7.41
C ALA A 22 -15.82 -2.88 6.37
N ALA A 23 -15.49 -3.00 5.08
CA ALA A 23 -16.44 -2.86 3.98
C ALA A 23 -17.20 -4.16 3.63
N GLY A 24 -16.79 -5.31 4.19
CA GLY A 24 -17.39 -6.61 3.88
C GLY A 24 -17.15 -7.06 2.43
N VAL A 25 -16.02 -6.67 1.84
CA VAL A 25 -15.66 -6.98 0.45
C VAL A 25 -14.37 -7.80 0.37
N GLY A 26 -14.20 -8.53 -0.74
CA GLY A 26 -12.91 -9.10 -1.11
C GLY A 26 -12.09 -8.11 -1.95
N MET A 27 -10.77 -8.14 -1.80
CA MET A 27 -9.84 -7.42 -2.69
C MET A 27 -8.91 -8.43 -3.35
N VAL A 28 -8.74 -8.33 -4.67
CA VAL A 28 -7.76 -9.10 -5.44
C VAL A 28 -6.62 -8.16 -5.79
N LEU A 29 -5.40 -8.55 -5.44
CA LEU A 29 -4.19 -7.77 -5.69
C LEU A 29 -3.31 -8.52 -6.68
N GLU A 30 -2.78 -7.79 -7.66
CA GLU A 30 -1.76 -8.31 -8.55
C GLU A 30 -0.39 -7.95 -8.01
N GLU A 31 0.28 -8.92 -7.39
CA GLU A 31 1.56 -8.72 -6.69
C GLU A 31 2.64 -8.11 -7.60
N ARG A 32 2.68 -8.50 -8.88
CA ARG A 32 3.65 -7.99 -9.86
C ARG A 32 3.38 -6.57 -10.32
N ALA A 33 2.20 -6.01 -10.03
CA ALA A 33 1.86 -4.64 -10.37
C ALA A 33 2.40 -3.63 -9.34
N PHE A 34 2.86 -4.08 -8.18
CA PHE A 34 3.48 -3.19 -7.19
C PHE A 34 4.88 -2.76 -7.66
N PRO A 35 5.16 -1.45 -7.76
CA PRO A 35 6.48 -0.95 -8.13
C PRO A 35 7.42 -1.06 -6.93
N ILE A 36 8.08 -2.21 -6.78
CA ILE A 36 9.08 -2.44 -5.74
C ILE A 36 10.46 -2.06 -6.29
N PRO A 37 11.19 -1.10 -5.67
CA PRO A 37 12.55 -0.79 -6.08
C PRO A 37 13.48 -1.99 -5.88
N GLY A 38 14.32 -2.31 -6.87
CA GLY A 38 15.25 -3.45 -6.80
C GLY A 38 16.12 -3.53 -5.53
N PRO A 39 16.65 -2.40 -4.99
CA PRO A 39 17.36 -2.43 -3.71
C PRO A 39 16.50 -2.87 -2.52
N VAL A 40 15.20 -2.54 -2.53
CA VAL A 40 14.26 -2.97 -1.48
C VAL A 40 13.97 -4.46 -1.60
N GLU A 41 13.76 -4.95 -2.83
CA GLU A 41 13.56 -6.38 -3.10
C GLU A 41 14.73 -7.20 -2.57
N ALA A 42 15.95 -6.84 -2.96
CA ALA A 42 17.18 -7.50 -2.53
C ALA A 42 17.38 -7.45 -1.00
N ALA A 43 17.11 -6.30 -0.38
CA ALA A 43 17.23 -6.17 1.07
C ALA A 43 16.24 -7.06 1.82
N CYS A 44 14.98 -7.12 1.38
CA CYS A 44 13.96 -7.97 1.97
C CYS A 44 14.27 -9.46 1.76
N GLU A 45 14.79 -9.86 0.60
CA GLU A 45 15.23 -11.24 0.34
C GLU A 45 16.34 -11.66 1.30
N MET A 46 17.37 -10.83 1.47
CA MET A 46 18.48 -11.10 2.38
C MET A 46 18.03 -11.22 3.84
N LEU A 47 16.99 -10.49 4.24
CA LEU A 47 16.48 -10.44 5.62
C LEU A 47 15.36 -11.46 5.89
N GLY A 48 14.88 -12.18 4.88
CA GLY A 48 13.72 -13.07 5.01
C GLY A 48 12.42 -12.32 5.31
N LEU A 49 12.29 -11.10 4.79
CA LEU A 49 11.11 -10.24 4.92
C LEU A 49 10.31 -10.22 3.62
N ASP A 50 9.01 -9.97 3.74
CA ASP A 50 8.12 -9.72 2.61
C ASP A 50 7.92 -8.20 2.43
N GLN A 51 8.21 -7.69 1.23
CA GLN A 51 8.18 -6.25 0.95
C GLN A 51 6.80 -5.63 1.20
N LEU A 52 5.73 -6.40 1.01
CA LEU A 52 4.36 -5.92 1.14
C LEU A 52 3.88 -5.81 2.61
N TYR A 53 4.59 -6.46 3.53
CA TYR A 53 4.32 -6.41 4.97
C TYR A 53 5.26 -5.49 5.75
N VAL A 54 6.33 -5.00 5.13
CA VAL A 54 7.19 -3.96 5.71
C VAL A 54 6.42 -2.64 5.79
N ALA A 55 6.64 -1.91 6.88
CA ALA A 55 6.05 -0.58 7.08
C ALA A 55 6.59 0.41 6.04
N ASN A 56 5.69 1.20 5.46
CA ASN A 56 6.04 2.27 4.53
C ASN A 56 5.70 3.63 5.17
N GLU A 57 6.61 4.60 5.09
CA GLU A 57 6.42 5.95 5.66
C GLU A 57 6.12 7.05 4.62
N GLY A 58 5.97 6.67 3.35
CA GLY A 58 5.67 7.61 2.25
C GLY A 58 4.75 7.05 1.17
N VAL A 59 4.13 5.89 1.41
CA VAL A 59 3.25 5.23 0.45
C VAL A 59 1.79 5.49 0.81
N LEU A 60 1.02 5.95 -0.17
CA LEU A 60 -0.42 6.12 -0.08
C LEU A 60 -1.13 4.96 -0.77
N VAL A 61 -2.19 4.46 -0.14
CA VAL A 61 -3.14 3.53 -0.76
C VAL A 61 -4.48 4.24 -0.91
N ALA A 62 -5.04 4.25 -2.12
CA ALA A 62 -6.31 4.90 -2.44
C ALA A 62 -7.26 3.94 -3.15
N LEU A 63 -8.53 3.93 -2.74
CA LEU A 63 -9.62 3.25 -3.45
C LEU A 63 -10.36 4.28 -4.29
N ILE A 64 -10.39 4.08 -5.61
CA ILE A 64 -10.89 5.05 -6.57
C ILE A 64 -11.97 4.41 -7.43
N ALA A 65 -13.01 5.17 -7.77
CA ALA A 65 -14.01 4.75 -8.74
C ALA A 65 -13.32 4.42 -10.08
N ALA A 66 -13.75 3.34 -10.74
CA ALA A 66 -13.04 2.81 -11.90
C ALA A 66 -12.93 3.80 -13.07
N ASP A 67 -13.93 4.65 -13.24
CA ASP A 67 -13.98 5.72 -14.25
C ASP A 67 -13.04 6.90 -13.96
N ALA A 68 -12.61 7.07 -12.71
CA ALA A 68 -11.67 8.11 -12.29
C ALA A 68 -10.24 7.59 -12.04
N ALA A 69 -10.00 6.28 -12.15
CA ALA A 69 -8.74 5.65 -11.78
C ALA A 69 -7.53 6.17 -12.58
N GLU A 70 -7.68 6.29 -13.90
CA GLU A 70 -6.61 6.76 -14.79
C GLU A 70 -6.28 8.24 -14.53
N GLN A 71 -7.29 9.09 -14.43
CA GLN A 71 -7.11 10.51 -14.11
C GLN A 71 -6.42 10.70 -12.76
N ALA A 72 -6.82 9.95 -11.74
CA ALA A 72 -6.19 10.04 -10.43
C ALA A 72 -4.71 9.63 -10.47
N LEU A 73 -4.39 8.56 -11.22
CA LEU A 73 -3.02 8.11 -11.39
C LEU A 73 -2.15 9.14 -12.12
N GLU A 74 -2.67 9.81 -13.14
CA GLU A 74 -1.98 10.90 -13.83
C GLU A 74 -1.66 12.06 -12.87
N VAL A 75 -2.64 12.48 -12.06
CA VAL A 75 -2.45 13.54 -11.07
C VAL A 75 -1.39 13.16 -10.04
N MET A 76 -1.40 11.91 -9.56
CA MET A 76 -0.39 11.42 -8.61
C MET A 76 1.01 11.42 -9.22
N ARG A 77 1.14 11.02 -10.49
CA ARG A 77 2.43 11.01 -11.23
C ARG A 77 2.96 12.40 -11.54
N ALA A 78 2.08 13.38 -11.72
CA ALA A 78 2.45 14.77 -11.92
C ALA A 78 2.92 15.47 -10.63
N HIS A 79 2.77 14.83 -9.46
CA HIS A 79 3.18 15.42 -8.19
C HIS A 79 4.71 15.54 -8.11
N PRO A 80 5.27 16.67 -7.60
CA PRO A 80 6.73 16.89 -7.55
C PRO A 80 7.50 15.82 -6.78
N SER A 81 6.83 15.14 -5.85
CA SER A 81 7.39 14.07 -5.01
C SER A 81 7.39 12.69 -5.67
N HIS A 82 6.93 12.54 -6.92
CA HIS A 82 6.94 11.29 -7.68
C HIS A 82 8.32 10.98 -8.32
N THR A 83 9.43 11.40 -7.70
CA THR A 83 10.78 11.06 -8.17
C THR A 83 11.26 9.79 -7.47
#